data_AF-A0A1F7U7G8-F1
#
_entry.id   AF-A0A1F7U7G8-F1
#
_cell.length_a   1.000
_cell.length_b   1.000
_cell.length_c   1.000
_cell.angle_alpha   90.00
_cell.angle_beta   90.00
_cell.angle_gamma   90.00
#
_symmetry.space_group_name_H-M   'P 1'
#
loop_
_entity.id
_entity.type
_entity.pdbx_description
1 polymer ?
#
loop_
_entity_poly.entity_id
_entity_poly.type
_entity_poly.pdbx_seq_one_letter_code
_entity_poly.pdbx_strand_id
1 'polypeptide(L)'
;MAIKLVCEPGKVVTWDEFKQYPEFSIAIDGYCHGRPRGSASGLRLNINHHEEVDRTATRSSCEQALVLVKMGLYRRYQVNGEPTATLYVNDCDQDVVLATYVLKYPRKADRQKLKHLIRLEDLLDMSAGLYPVSNPRKSHLMKQLAWATAPYTDARLAGSLSRLSGGEMLRLIEEMHRRLDRALRGRVPEPQFDTSFESQERKGWFLVRETGAQSRLGMVNAGVEAFVSVLEEHGGRWRYALGRLSQFIPFPIPHICAALNAAEGIGPKNPDRWSGSENCGGSPRRRQSRLSPAKVARIIDQTLERVRRQVAAKRR
;
A
#
# COMPACT_ATOMS: atom_id res chain seq x y z
N MET A 1 -26.13 -12.50 -1.41
CA MET A 1 -24.85 -11.80 -1.61
C MET A 1 -23.68 -12.78 -1.73
N ALA A 2 -23.14 -12.91 -2.95
CA ALA A 2 -22.07 -13.86 -3.27
C ALA A 2 -20.76 -13.10 -3.56
N ILE A 3 -20.20 -12.45 -2.55
CA ILE A 3 -18.88 -11.80 -2.67
C ILE A 3 -17.82 -12.70 -2.04
N LYS A 4 -16.92 -13.17 -2.88
CA LYS A 4 -15.81 -14.06 -2.51
C LYS A 4 -14.51 -13.27 -2.44
N LEU A 5 -13.68 -13.56 -1.45
CA LEU A 5 -12.30 -13.07 -1.36
C LEU A 5 -11.34 -14.22 -1.69
N VAL A 6 -10.40 -13.96 -2.58
CA VAL A 6 -9.32 -14.87 -2.99
C VAL A 6 -8.00 -14.20 -2.65
N CYS A 7 -7.28 -14.78 -1.69
CA CYS A 7 -5.99 -14.28 -1.23
C CYS A 7 -4.85 -15.10 -1.83
N GLU A 8 -3.98 -14.46 -2.61
CA GLU A 8 -2.80 -15.08 -3.22
C GLU A 8 -1.56 -14.25 -2.90
N PRO A 9 -0.96 -14.45 -1.71
CA PRO A 9 0.16 -13.65 -1.19
C PRO A 9 1.28 -13.42 -2.21
N GLY A 10 1.63 -12.16 -2.42
CA GLY A 10 2.70 -11.73 -3.34
C GLY A 10 2.47 -12.08 -4.82
N LYS A 11 1.29 -12.54 -5.23
CA LYS A 11 0.97 -12.74 -6.65
C LYS A 11 0.75 -11.40 -7.34
N VAL A 12 1.38 -11.23 -8.49
CA VAL A 12 1.18 -10.06 -9.35
C VAL A 12 0.93 -10.58 -10.75
N VAL A 13 -0.19 -10.16 -11.36
CA VAL A 13 -0.54 -10.49 -12.74
C VAL A 13 -0.57 -9.24 -13.62
N THR A 14 -0.38 -9.40 -14.92
CA THR A 14 -0.57 -8.34 -15.90
C THR A 14 -2.06 -8.12 -16.20
N TRP A 15 -2.38 -7.05 -16.94
CA TRP A 15 -3.75 -6.87 -17.43
C TRP A 15 -4.22 -7.98 -18.32
N ASP A 16 -3.33 -8.43 -19.21
CA ASP A 16 -3.68 -9.33 -20.28
C ASP A 16 -4.04 -10.70 -19.71
N GLU A 17 -3.34 -11.11 -18.65
CA GLU A 17 -3.71 -12.25 -17.81
C GLU A 17 -5.02 -12.00 -17.06
N PHE A 18 -5.17 -10.84 -16.39
CA PHE A 18 -6.37 -10.57 -15.58
C PHE A 18 -7.66 -10.49 -16.40
N LYS A 19 -7.60 -10.05 -17.67
CA LYS A 19 -8.75 -10.08 -18.59
C LYS A 19 -9.32 -11.47 -18.81
N GLN A 20 -8.53 -12.52 -18.61
CA GLN A 20 -8.96 -13.92 -18.77
C GLN A 20 -9.68 -14.46 -17.52
N TYR A 21 -9.70 -13.70 -16.42
CA TYR A 21 -10.37 -14.14 -15.19
C TYR A 21 -11.90 -14.20 -15.42
N PRO A 22 -12.67 -14.89 -14.57
CA PRO A 22 -14.13 -14.91 -14.69
C PRO A 22 -14.74 -13.50 -14.64
N GLU A 23 -15.94 -13.34 -15.19
CA GLU A 23 -16.69 -12.09 -15.00
C GLU A 23 -16.95 -11.82 -13.51
N PHE A 24 -17.16 -10.55 -13.19
CA PHE A 24 -17.29 -10.03 -11.83
C PHE A 24 -16.00 -10.10 -10.99
N SER A 25 -14.84 -10.23 -11.64
CA SER A 25 -13.53 -10.18 -10.97
C SER A 25 -13.09 -8.75 -10.69
N ILE A 26 -12.55 -8.51 -9.50
CA ILE A 26 -11.96 -7.22 -9.09
C ILE A 26 -10.58 -7.51 -8.52
N ALA A 27 -9.53 -7.05 -9.21
CA ALA A 27 -8.17 -7.01 -8.69
C ALA A 27 -8.04 -5.79 -7.79
N ILE A 28 -7.51 -6.01 -6.59
CA ILE A 28 -7.34 -4.97 -5.57
C ILE A 28 -5.85 -4.79 -5.34
N ASP A 29 -5.44 -3.53 -5.46
CA ASP A 29 -4.23 -2.95 -4.91
C ASP A 29 -2.95 -3.77 -5.12
N GLY A 30 -2.36 -3.65 -6.31
CA GLY A 30 -1.14 -4.35 -6.68
C GLY A 30 -1.32 -5.83 -7.06
N TYR A 31 -2.52 -6.44 -6.93
CA TYR A 31 -2.76 -7.79 -7.46
C TYR A 31 -2.61 -7.82 -9.00
N CYS A 32 -3.17 -6.82 -9.70
CA CYS A 32 -2.98 -6.63 -11.13
C CYS A 32 -2.10 -5.40 -11.40
N HIS A 33 -0.94 -5.62 -12.02
CA HIS A 33 0.05 -4.59 -12.29
C HIS A 33 -0.49 -3.52 -13.26
N GLY A 34 -0.29 -2.26 -12.87
CA GLY A 34 -0.55 -1.08 -13.69
C GLY A 34 -1.78 -0.28 -13.23
N ARG A 35 -2.06 0.80 -13.94
CA ARG A 35 -3.10 1.78 -13.58
C ARG A 35 -4.53 1.19 -13.42
N PRO A 36 -5.44 1.88 -12.71
CA PRO A 36 -6.87 1.55 -12.71
C PRO A 36 -7.46 1.42 -14.11
N ARG A 37 -8.29 0.39 -14.31
CA ARG A 37 -8.95 0.13 -15.61
C ARG A 37 -10.05 -0.92 -15.47
N GLY A 38 -10.97 -0.89 -16.44
CA GLY A 38 -12.02 -1.90 -16.60
C GLY A 38 -11.93 -2.64 -17.93
N SER A 39 -12.46 -3.87 -17.99
CA SER A 39 -12.63 -4.57 -19.28
C SER A 39 -13.67 -3.86 -20.15
N ALA A 40 -13.64 -4.12 -21.46
CA ALA A 40 -14.65 -3.59 -22.39
C ALA A 40 -16.09 -3.96 -21.99
N SER A 41 -16.31 -5.12 -21.37
CA SER A 41 -17.62 -5.52 -20.84
C SER A 41 -18.05 -4.78 -19.57
N GLY A 42 -17.11 -4.08 -18.91
CA GLY A 42 -17.30 -3.43 -17.61
C GLY A 42 -17.42 -4.40 -16.43
N LEU A 43 -17.12 -5.70 -16.62
CA LEU A 43 -17.30 -6.76 -15.61
C LEU A 43 -16.00 -7.27 -15.01
N ARG A 44 -14.87 -6.66 -15.34
CA ARG A 44 -13.59 -6.88 -14.67
C ARG A 44 -12.98 -5.53 -14.36
N LEU A 45 -12.50 -5.37 -13.13
CA LEU A 45 -11.92 -4.11 -12.67
C LEU A 45 -10.56 -4.35 -12.04
N ASN A 46 -9.62 -3.45 -12.34
CA ASN A 46 -8.41 -3.26 -11.56
C ASN A 46 -8.57 -1.94 -10.79
N ILE A 47 -8.66 -2.01 -9.47
CA ILE A 47 -8.53 -0.84 -8.59
C ILE A 47 -7.14 -0.91 -7.98
N ASN A 48 -6.32 0.10 -8.27
CA ASN A 48 -4.91 0.11 -7.90
C ASN A 48 -4.43 1.55 -7.79
N HIS A 49 -3.43 1.80 -6.96
CA HIS A 49 -2.80 3.11 -6.91
C HIS A 49 -1.26 3.05 -6.71
N HIS A 50 -0.69 1.84 -6.77
CA HIS A 50 0.72 1.59 -6.49
C HIS A 50 1.67 1.99 -7.62
N GLU A 51 1.24 1.86 -8.88
CA GLU A 51 2.11 2.05 -10.03
C GLU A 51 1.37 2.68 -11.21
N GLU A 52 2.14 3.27 -12.13
CA GLU A 52 1.64 3.91 -13.36
C GLU A 52 0.56 4.99 -13.13
N VAL A 53 0.59 5.63 -11.96
CA VAL A 53 -0.35 6.68 -11.57
C VAL A 53 0.37 7.82 -10.85
N ASP A 54 -0.21 9.01 -10.96
CA ASP A 54 0.04 10.10 -10.00
C ASP A 54 -0.75 9.79 -8.73
N ARG A 55 -0.06 9.46 -7.63
CA ARG A 55 -0.68 9.14 -6.33
C ARG A 55 -1.38 10.34 -5.68
N THR A 56 -1.02 11.57 -6.00
CA THR A 56 -1.72 12.76 -5.50
C THR A 56 -3.05 12.95 -6.24
N ALA A 57 -3.11 12.58 -7.53
CA ALA A 57 -4.34 12.63 -8.32
C ALA A 57 -5.20 11.35 -8.21
N THR A 58 -4.59 10.23 -7.83
CA THR A 58 -5.23 8.91 -7.81
C THR A 58 -5.51 8.47 -6.39
N ARG A 59 -6.78 8.21 -6.12
CA ARG A 59 -7.28 7.71 -4.84
C ARG A 59 -6.68 6.36 -4.49
N SER A 60 -6.50 6.06 -3.21
CA SER A 60 -6.19 4.71 -2.74
C SER A 60 -7.29 3.71 -3.16
N SER A 61 -6.98 2.43 -3.16
CA SER A 61 -7.90 1.40 -3.63
C SER A 61 -9.16 1.32 -2.76
N CYS A 62 -9.08 1.65 -1.46
CA CYS A 62 -10.25 1.71 -0.59
C CYS A 62 -11.19 2.88 -0.90
N GLU A 63 -10.68 4.06 -1.22
CA GLU A 63 -11.52 5.20 -1.63
C GLU A 63 -12.05 4.98 -3.05
N GLN A 64 -11.29 4.35 -3.96
CA GLN A 64 -11.82 3.87 -5.26
C GLN A 64 -13.00 2.92 -5.06
N ALA A 65 -12.87 1.93 -4.16
CA ALA A 65 -13.94 0.99 -3.84
C ALA A 65 -15.18 1.70 -3.26
N LEU A 66 -15.00 2.66 -2.34
CA LEU A 66 -16.10 3.46 -1.79
C LEU A 66 -16.85 4.22 -2.88
N VAL A 67 -16.13 4.93 -3.74
CA VAL A 67 -16.71 5.71 -4.84
C VAL A 67 -17.47 4.79 -5.80
N LEU A 68 -16.86 3.67 -6.22
CA LEU A 68 -17.51 2.71 -7.12
C LEU A 68 -18.82 2.16 -6.53
N VAL A 69 -18.82 1.75 -5.26
CA VAL A 69 -20.04 1.27 -4.59
C VAL A 69 -21.10 2.36 -4.55
N LYS A 70 -20.72 3.59 -4.19
CA LYS A 70 -21.64 4.75 -4.12
C LYS A 70 -22.17 5.18 -5.49
N MET A 71 -21.40 4.99 -6.55
CA MET A 71 -21.78 5.28 -7.94
C MET A 71 -22.51 4.13 -8.62
N GLY A 72 -22.82 3.05 -7.90
CA GLY A 72 -23.69 1.99 -8.39
C GLY A 72 -22.97 0.82 -9.05
N LEU A 73 -21.74 0.47 -8.62
CA LEU A 73 -21.03 -0.74 -9.03
C LEU A 73 -21.94 -1.98 -9.13
N TYR A 74 -22.77 -2.19 -8.11
CA TYR A 74 -23.68 -3.34 -8.03
C TYR A 74 -24.91 -3.27 -8.93
N ARG A 75 -25.15 -2.19 -9.68
CA ARG A 75 -26.10 -2.21 -10.81
C ARG A 75 -25.64 -3.15 -11.91
N ARG A 76 -24.32 -3.32 -12.05
CA ARG A 76 -23.68 -4.18 -13.04
C ARG A 76 -23.12 -5.46 -12.43
N TYR A 77 -22.53 -5.37 -11.22
CA TYR A 77 -21.94 -6.50 -10.49
C TYR A 77 -22.99 -7.30 -9.72
N GLN A 78 -23.93 -7.90 -10.42
CA GLN A 78 -25.02 -8.67 -9.80
C GLN A 78 -25.45 -9.85 -10.66
N VAL A 79 -25.92 -10.90 -9.98
CA VAL A 79 -26.57 -12.07 -10.59
C VAL A 79 -27.92 -12.22 -9.91
N ASN A 80 -29.01 -12.27 -10.69
CA ASN A 80 -30.39 -12.33 -10.18
C ASN A 80 -30.72 -11.24 -9.15
N GLY A 81 -30.21 -10.02 -9.36
CA GLY A 81 -30.41 -8.87 -8.46
C GLY A 81 -29.55 -8.87 -7.19
N GLU A 82 -28.72 -9.91 -6.99
CA GLU A 82 -27.84 -10.03 -5.83
C GLU A 82 -26.41 -9.57 -6.13
N PRO A 83 -25.82 -8.66 -5.32
CA PRO A 83 -24.42 -8.28 -5.44
C PRO A 83 -23.47 -9.48 -5.50
N THR A 84 -22.66 -9.53 -6.56
CA THR A 84 -21.76 -10.66 -6.88
C THR A 84 -20.40 -10.14 -7.35
N ALA A 85 -19.32 -10.64 -6.75
CA ALA A 85 -17.95 -10.31 -7.15
C ALA A 85 -16.95 -11.33 -6.60
N THR A 86 -15.84 -11.52 -7.32
CA THR A 86 -14.65 -12.19 -6.77
C THR A 86 -13.53 -11.16 -6.62
N LEU A 87 -13.12 -10.93 -5.38
CA LEU A 87 -12.08 -9.99 -5.01
C LEU A 87 -10.73 -10.73 -4.95
N TYR A 88 -9.74 -10.25 -5.68
CA TYR A 88 -8.40 -10.83 -5.71
C TYR A 88 -7.42 -9.88 -5.03
N VAL A 89 -6.71 -10.39 -4.01
CA VAL A 89 -5.74 -9.62 -3.21
C VAL A 89 -4.42 -10.39 -3.10
N ASN A 90 -3.31 -9.68 -3.04
CA ASN A 90 -1.98 -10.24 -2.83
C ASN A 90 -1.26 -9.71 -1.57
N ASP A 91 -1.90 -8.79 -0.87
CA ASP A 91 -1.47 -8.20 0.39
C ASP A 91 -2.71 -8.03 1.30
N CYS A 92 -2.51 -7.53 2.50
CA CYS A 92 -3.56 -7.33 3.50
C CYS A 92 -3.32 -6.07 4.35
N ASP A 93 -2.74 -5.04 3.75
CA ASP A 93 -2.57 -3.75 4.41
C ASP A 93 -3.91 -3.03 4.64
N GLN A 94 -3.82 -1.83 5.22
CA GLN A 94 -4.96 -1.02 5.59
C GLN A 94 -5.86 -0.67 4.39
N ASP A 95 -5.26 -0.35 3.23
CA ASP A 95 -5.99 -0.02 2.01
C ASP A 95 -6.76 -1.23 1.48
N VAL A 96 -6.11 -2.40 1.38
CA VAL A 96 -6.78 -3.65 0.98
C VAL A 96 -7.92 -4.02 1.92
N VAL A 97 -7.71 -3.92 3.23
CA VAL A 97 -8.71 -4.29 4.23
C VAL A 97 -9.93 -3.39 4.15
N LEU A 98 -9.75 -2.07 4.01
CA LEU A 98 -10.85 -1.13 3.87
C LEU A 98 -11.58 -1.30 2.53
N ALA A 99 -10.85 -1.52 1.43
CA ALA A 99 -11.41 -1.78 0.11
C ALA A 99 -12.30 -3.02 0.12
N THR A 100 -11.76 -4.14 0.61
CA THR A 100 -12.49 -5.41 0.71
C THR A 100 -13.68 -5.32 1.67
N TYR A 101 -13.58 -4.55 2.75
CA TYR A 101 -14.69 -4.34 3.69
C TYR A 101 -15.86 -3.61 3.02
N VAL A 102 -15.58 -2.52 2.29
CA VAL A 102 -16.60 -1.74 1.57
C VAL A 102 -17.29 -2.58 0.51
N LEU A 103 -16.52 -3.33 -0.28
CA LEU A 103 -17.05 -4.21 -1.32
C LEU A 103 -17.88 -5.34 -0.70
N LYS A 104 -17.42 -5.98 0.37
CA LYS A 104 -18.14 -7.09 1.04
C LYS A 104 -19.39 -6.61 1.82
N TYR A 105 -19.48 -5.33 2.19
CA TYR A 105 -20.59 -4.78 2.96
C TYR A 105 -21.11 -3.46 2.38
N PRO A 106 -21.68 -3.43 1.16
CA PRO A 106 -22.03 -2.19 0.44
C PRO A 106 -23.06 -1.35 1.19
N ARG A 107 -23.99 -1.99 1.91
CA ARG A 107 -24.97 -1.27 2.76
C ARG A 107 -24.31 -0.48 3.91
N LYS A 108 -23.08 -0.84 4.31
CA LYS A 108 -22.32 -0.11 5.33
C LYS A 108 -21.52 1.06 4.75
N ALA A 109 -21.36 1.15 3.43
CA ALA A 109 -20.63 2.22 2.76
C ALA A 109 -21.22 3.62 3.05
N ASP A 110 -22.47 3.69 3.49
CA ASP A 110 -23.11 4.96 3.86
C ASP A 110 -22.74 5.50 5.23
N ARG A 111 -22.14 4.68 6.10
CA ARG A 111 -21.74 5.09 7.44
C ARG A 111 -20.66 6.17 7.38
N GLN A 112 -20.96 7.35 7.93
CA GLN A 112 -20.05 8.49 7.94
C GLN A 112 -18.69 8.17 8.57
N LYS A 113 -18.66 7.42 9.68
CA LYS A 113 -17.41 7.00 10.33
C LYS A 113 -16.52 6.15 9.41
N LEU A 114 -17.12 5.28 8.58
CA LEU A 114 -16.37 4.48 7.62
C LEU A 114 -15.77 5.37 6.52
N LYS A 115 -16.56 6.32 5.99
CA LYS A 115 -16.06 7.31 5.01
C LYS A 115 -14.89 8.13 5.56
N HIS A 116 -14.93 8.51 6.84
CA HIS A 116 -13.83 9.23 7.47
C HIS A 116 -12.57 8.36 7.60
N LEU A 117 -12.70 7.08 8.00
CA LEU A 117 -11.56 6.15 8.08
C LEU A 117 -10.91 5.94 6.71
N ILE A 118 -11.72 5.74 5.67
CA ILE A 118 -11.25 5.55 4.29
C ILE A 118 -10.52 6.79 3.79
N ARG A 119 -11.06 7.99 4.01
CA ARG A 119 -10.38 9.23 3.62
C ARG A 119 -9.09 9.49 4.39
N LEU A 120 -9.03 9.08 5.66
CA LEU A 120 -7.78 9.13 6.42
C LEU A 120 -6.75 8.18 5.81
N GLU A 121 -7.15 6.95 5.49
CA GLU A 121 -6.28 5.99 4.81
C GLU A 121 -5.83 6.50 3.45
N ASP A 122 -6.73 7.05 2.63
CA ASP A 122 -6.40 7.65 1.32
C ASP A 122 -5.24 8.66 1.44
N LEU A 123 -5.30 9.55 2.44
CA LEU A 123 -4.25 10.54 2.72
C LEU A 123 -2.95 9.89 3.19
N LEU A 124 -3.02 8.92 4.11
CA LEU A 124 -1.85 8.21 4.61
C LEU A 124 -1.18 7.45 3.46
N ASP A 125 -1.94 6.69 2.70
CA ASP A 125 -1.41 5.81 1.69
C ASP A 125 -0.82 6.59 0.51
N MET A 126 -1.50 7.64 0.01
CA MET A 126 -0.97 8.48 -1.08
C MET A 126 0.40 9.11 -0.76
N SER A 127 0.69 9.35 0.52
CA SER A 127 1.89 10.00 1.04
C SER A 127 2.90 9.01 1.64
N ALA A 128 2.78 7.72 1.33
CA ALA A 128 3.62 6.67 1.90
C ALA A 128 3.62 6.65 3.45
N GLY A 129 2.51 7.04 4.07
CA GLY A 129 2.29 7.16 5.51
C GLY A 129 2.84 8.45 6.14
N LEU A 130 3.33 9.40 5.33
CA LEU A 130 3.92 10.64 5.80
C LEU A 130 2.94 11.83 5.88
N TYR A 131 1.64 11.63 5.66
CA TYR A 131 0.68 12.74 5.71
C TYR A 131 0.72 13.43 7.08
N PRO A 132 0.84 14.78 7.13
CA PRO A 132 0.93 15.52 8.38
C PRO A 132 -0.42 15.54 9.09
N VAL A 133 -0.65 14.57 9.97
CA VAL A 133 -1.83 14.53 10.84
C VAL A 133 -1.55 15.34 12.10
N SER A 134 -2.37 16.36 12.35
CA SER A 134 -2.29 17.13 13.60
C SER A 134 -2.65 16.26 14.81
N ASN A 135 -1.77 16.24 15.82
CA ASN A 135 -1.98 15.54 17.09
C ASN A 135 -2.53 14.09 16.94
N PRO A 136 -1.80 13.19 16.24
CA PRO A 136 -2.32 11.87 15.89
C PRO A 136 -2.69 11.03 17.12
N ARG A 137 -1.96 11.20 18.23
CA ARG A 137 -2.24 10.57 19.53
C ARG A 137 -3.56 11.02 20.17
N LYS A 138 -4.11 12.17 19.80
CA LYS A 138 -5.40 12.67 20.27
C LYS A 138 -6.53 12.39 19.27
N SER A 139 -6.21 11.97 18.05
CA SER A 139 -7.19 11.67 17.01
C SER A 139 -7.90 10.35 17.30
N HIS A 140 -9.19 10.43 17.63
CA HIS A 140 -10.03 9.23 17.81
C HIS A 140 -10.08 8.39 16.52
N LEU A 141 -10.11 9.04 15.36
CA LEU A 141 -10.14 8.37 14.06
C LEU A 141 -8.85 7.57 13.82
N MET A 142 -7.69 8.15 14.14
CA MET A 142 -6.41 7.46 14.00
C MET A 142 -6.31 6.26 14.96
N LYS A 143 -6.78 6.42 16.20
CA LYS A 143 -6.84 5.29 17.16
C LYS A 143 -7.74 4.16 16.67
N GLN A 144 -8.91 4.50 16.11
CA GLN A 144 -9.82 3.52 15.53
C GLN A 144 -9.16 2.74 14.39
N LEU A 145 -8.51 3.44 13.46
CA LEU A 145 -7.80 2.84 12.34
C LEU A 145 -6.66 1.94 12.86
N ALA A 146 -5.77 2.49 13.69
CA ALA A 146 -4.63 1.78 14.26
C ALA A 146 -5.06 0.50 15.00
N TRP A 147 -6.10 0.55 15.82
CA TRP A 147 -6.60 -0.63 16.52
C TRP A 147 -7.20 -1.67 15.56
N ALA A 148 -7.99 -1.20 14.59
CA ALA A 148 -8.67 -2.08 13.64
C ALA A 148 -7.68 -2.84 12.76
N THR A 149 -6.56 -2.21 12.41
CA THR A 149 -5.54 -2.75 11.51
C THR A 149 -4.29 -3.25 12.23
N ALA A 150 -4.28 -3.23 13.56
CA ALA A 150 -3.15 -3.73 14.37
C ALA A 150 -2.68 -5.15 13.98
N PRO A 151 -3.55 -6.12 13.66
CA PRO A 151 -3.09 -7.45 13.24
C PRO A 151 -2.15 -7.43 12.04
N TYR A 152 -2.38 -6.54 11.08
CA TYR A 152 -1.48 -6.35 9.94
C TYR A 152 -0.16 -5.70 10.39
N THR A 153 -0.22 -4.62 11.16
CA THR A 153 1.01 -3.92 11.58
C THR A 153 1.90 -4.79 12.47
N ASP A 154 1.30 -5.60 13.34
CA ASP A 154 2.02 -6.53 14.21
C ASP A 154 2.71 -7.62 13.36
N ALA A 155 1.99 -8.19 12.38
CA ALA A 155 2.57 -9.16 11.45
C ALA A 155 3.68 -8.55 10.58
N ARG A 156 3.54 -7.28 10.20
CA ARG A 156 4.55 -6.53 9.43
C ARG A 156 5.84 -6.35 10.23
N LEU A 157 5.72 -5.88 11.47
CA LEU A 157 6.87 -5.67 12.36
C LEU A 157 7.56 -6.99 12.73
N ALA A 158 6.78 -8.06 12.88
CA ALA A 158 7.31 -9.40 13.14
C ALA A 158 7.95 -10.06 11.90
N GLY A 159 7.91 -9.43 10.71
CA GLY A 159 8.41 -10.02 9.46
C GLY A 159 7.70 -11.33 9.09
N SER A 160 6.42 -11.47 9.42
CA SER A 160 5.64 -12.67 9.12
C SER A 160 4.78 -12.54 7.85
N LEU A 161 4.53 -11.32 7.36
CA LEU A 161 3.67 -11.08 6.19
C LEU A 161 4.10 -11.84 4.93
N SER A 162 5.40 -11.91 4.62
CA SER A 162 5.94 -12.65 3.46
C SER A 162 5.65 -14.15 3.47
N ARG A 163 5.33 -14.70 4.64
CA ARG A 163 5.19 -16.14 4.86
C ARG A 163 3.73 -16.56 4.99
N LEU A 164 2.80 -15.62 5.01
CA LEU A 164 1.38 -15.95 5.07
C LEU A 164 1.00 -16.78 3.85
N SER A 165 0.31 -17.89 4.09
CA SER A 165 -0.49 -18.58 3.08
C SER A 165 -1.74 -17.76 2.74
N GLY A 166 -2.40 -18.08 1.62
CA GLY A 166 -3.67 -17.45 1.26
C GLY A 166 -4.74 -17.60 2.34
N GLY A 167 -4.78 -18.75 3.01
CA GLY A 167 -5.71 -19.00 4.13
C GLY A 167 -5.39 -18.16 5.37
N GLU A 168 -4.12 -17.95 5.70
CA GLU A 168 -3.72 -17.09 6.83
C GLU A 168 -4.00 -15.62 6.54
N MET A 169 -3.69 -15.16 5.33
CA MET A 169 -4.02 -13.80 4.87
C MET A 169 -5.53 -13.53 4.92
N LEU A 170 -6.34 -14.49 4.45
CA LEU A 170 -7.80 -14.41 4.54
C LEU A 170 -8.26 -14.25 5.99
N ARG A 171 -7.77 -15.09 6.91
CA ARG A 171 -8.11 -14.99 8.34
C ARG A 171 -7.72 -13.63 8.95
N LEU A 172 -6.57 -13.09 8.54
CA LEU A 172 -6.10 -11.79 9.01
C LEU A 172 -7.01 -10.64 8.52
N ILE A 173 -7.39 -10.66 7.24
CA ILE A 173 -8.35 -9.69 6.66
C ILE A 173 -9.71 -9.79 7.38
N GLU A 174 -10.20 -11.01 7.60
CA GLU A 174 -11.49 -11.22 8.30
C GLU A 174 -11.45 -10.76 9.76
N GLU A 175 -10.33 -10.97 10.46
CA GLU A 175 -10.13 -10.41 11.80
C GLU A 175 -10.17 -8.88 11.79
N MET A 176 -9.46 -8.24 10.86
CA MET A 176 -9.50 -6.78 10.73
C MET A 176 -10.89 -6.26 10.32
N HIS A 177 -11.65 -7.00 9.50
CA HIS A 177 -13.07 -6.69 9.23
C HIS A 177 -13.92 -6.73 10.51
N ARG A 178 -13.73 -7.73 11.38
CA ARG A 178 -14.42 -7.79 12.68
C ARG A 178 -14.05 -6.62 13.57
N ARG A 179 -12.78 -6.24 13.61
CA ARG A 179 -12.32 -5.08 14.38
C ARG A 179 -12.87 -3.77 13.81
N LEU A 180 -12.84 -3.56 12.50
CA LEU A 180 -13.48 -2.41 11.86
C LEU A 180 -14.96 -2.29 12.25
N ASP A 181 -15.70 -3.40 12.25
CA ASP A 181 -17.12 -3.38 12.61
C ASP A 181 -17.36 -2.99 14.08
N ARG A 182 -16.45 -3.40 14.99
CA ARG A 182 -16.43 -2.95 16.39
C ARG A 182 -16.06 -1.48 16.52
N ALA A 183 -15.07 -1.03 15.76
CA ALA A 183 -14.60 0.35 15.77
C ALA A 183 -15.68 1.32 15.30
N LEU A 184 -16.40 0.97 14.23
CA LEU A 184 -17.53 1.76 13.72
C LEU A 184 -18.67 1.90 14.74
N ARG A 185 -18.82 0.93 15.67
CA ARG A 185 -19.79 0.97 16.78
C ARG A 185 -19.26 1.69 18.03
N GLY A 186 -18.05 2.27 17.97
CA GLY A 186 -17.41 2.96 19.10
C GLY A 186 -16.80 2.02 20.16
N ARG A 187 -16.67 0.72 19.87
CA ARG A 187 -16.12 -0.28 20.80
C ARG A 187 -14.64 -0.51 20.52
N VAL A 188 -13.81 0.48 20.85
CA VAL A 188 -12.36 0.45 20.63
C VAL A 188 -11.64 0.52 21.97
N PRO A 189 -10.86 -0.51 22.34
CA PRO A 189 -9.86 -0.38 23.41
C PRO A 189 -8.87 0.72 23.05
N GLU A 190 -8.29 1.40 24.04
CA GLU A 190 -7.21 2.35 23.79
C GLU A 190 -6.03 1.60 23.15
N PRO A 191 -5.65 1.88 21.88
CA PRO A 191 -4.57 1.16 21.24
C PRO A 191 -3.22 1.61 21.78
N GLN A 192 -2.26 0.70 21.82
CA GLN A 192 -0.86 1.09 21.95
C GLN A 192 -0.49 1.94 20.72
N PHE A 193 -0.08 3.18 20.97
CA PHE A 193 0.26 4.15 19.93
C PHE A 193 1.77 4.38 19.90
N ASP A 194 2.49 3.47 19.25
CA ASP A 194 3.94 3.45 19.23
C ASP A 194 4.48 4.10 17.95
N THR A 195 5.07 5.28 18.12
CA THR A 195 5.65 6.08 17.04
C THR A 195 7.17 5.93 16.95
N SER A 196 7.76 4.93 17.61
CA SER A 196 9.21 4.72 17.63
C SER A 196 9.75 4.27 16.27
N PHE A 197 10.96 4.73 15.95
CA PHE A 197 11.75 4.29 14.81
C PHE A 197 13.22 4.62 15.07
N GLU A 198 14.12 3.85 14.46
CA GLU A 198 15.54 4.16 14.40
C GLU A 198 15.86 4.72 13.03
N SER A 199 16.76 5.71 12.94
CA SER A 199 17.12 6.28 11.64
C SER A 199 18.58 6.68 11.55
N GLN A 200 19.07 6.66 10.31
CA GLN A 200 20.34 7.24 9.91
C GLN A 200 20.05 8.28 8.82
N GLU A 201 20.33 9.55 9.13
CA GLU A 201 20.23 10.63 8.15
C GLU A 201 21.26 10.46 7.02
N ARG A 202 20.84 10.78 5.81
CA ARG A 202 21.63 10.81 4.58
C ARG A 202 21.40 12.12 3.85
N LYS A 203 22.02 12.31 2.69
CA LYS A 203 21.97 13.59 1.93
C LYS A 203 20.56 13.90 1.38
N GLY A 204 19.66 14.34 2.25
CA GLY A 204 18.26 14.71 1.94
C GLY A 204 17.26 13.56 2.02
N TRP A 205 17.58 12.47 2.75
CA TRP A 205 16.68 11.33 2.98
C TRP A 205 17.15 10.50 4.19
N PHE A 206 16.32 9.60 4.72
CA PHE A 206 16.64 8.78 5.90
C PHE A 206 16.61 7.28 5.60
N LEU A 207 17.61 6.52 6.06
CA LEU A 207 17.50 5.07 6.16
C LEU A 207 16.87 4.73 7.53
N VAL A 208 15.79 3.97 7.54
CA VAL A 208 14.93 3.82 8.74
C VAL A 208 14.70 2.35 9.08
N ARG A 209 14.72 2.01 10.37
CA ARG A 209 14.12 0.78 10.90
C ARG A 209 12.85 1.15 11.66
N GLU A 210 11.72 0.62 11.19
CA GLU A 210 10.44 0.83 11.85
C GLU A 210 10.31 -0.12 13.03
N THR A 211 10.28 0.41 14.27
CA THR A 211 10.14 -0.38 15.49
C THR A 211 8.72 -0.30 16.07
N GLY A 212 8.06 0.86 15.92
CA GLY A 212 6.68 1.07 16.33
C GLY A 212 5.67 0.89 15.19
N ALA A 213 4.44 0.48 15.52
CA ALA A 213 3.37 0.25 14.55
C ALA A 213 2.93 1.54 13.81
N GLN A 214 3.15 2.71 14.42
CA GLN A 214 2.88 4.04 13.87
C GLN A 214 4.18 4.84 13.64
N SER A 215 5.30 4.15 13.41
CA SER A 215 6.63 4.71 13.13
C SER A 215 6.60 5.88 12.14
N ARG A 216 5.86 5.77 11.03
CA ARG A 216 5.77 6.79 9.98
C ARG A 216 5.19 8.11 10.48
N LEU A 217 4.26 8.09 11.44
CA LEU A 217 3.78 9.31 12.10
C LEU A 217 4.87 9.93 12.99
N GLY A 218 5.70 9.09 13.62
CA GLY A 218 6.90 9.55 14.32
C GLY A 218 7.90 10.21 13.38
N MET A 219 8.12 9.63 12.20
CA MET A 219 9.01 10.17 11.17
C MET A 219 8.59 11.57 10.73
N VAL A 220 7.30 11.77 10.44
CA VAL A 220 6.76 13.10 10.05
C VAL A 220 6.97 14.12 11.15
N ASN A 221 6.69 13.77 12.41
CA ASN A 221 6.90 14.67 13.55
C ASN A 221 8.38 15.01 13.77
N ALA A 222 9.29 14.16 13.30
CA ALA A 222 10.73 14.39 13.31
C ALA A 222 11.24 15.14 12.05
N GLY A 223 10.36 15.56 11.15
CA GLY A 223 10.73 16.28 9.92
C GLY A 223 11.26 15.40 8.79
N VAL A 224 11.01 14.08 8.82
CA VAL A 224 11.40 13.17 7.73
C VAL A 224 10.44 13.34 6.55
N GLU A 225 10.98 13.81 5.43
CA GLU A 225 10.22 14.02 4.19
C GLU A 225 10.49 12.95 3.12
N ALA A 226 11.59 12.21 3.24
CA ALA A 226 11.96 11.09 2.38
C ALA A 226 12.68 10.01 3.18
N PHE A 227 12.30 8.75 2.95
CA PHE A 227 12.87 7.62 3.68
C PHE A 227 13.02 6.38 2.80
N VAL A 228 13.88 5.49 3.27
CA VAL A 228 13.89 4.07 2.91
C VAL A 228 13.82 3.28 4.20
N SER A 229 12.70 2.60 4.43
CA SER A 229 12.58 1.70 5.56
C SER A 229 13.08 0.31 5.19
N VAL A 230 13.70 -0.36 6.16
CA VAL A 230 14.31 -1.67 5.96
C VAL A 230 13.91 -2.65 7.06
N LEU A 231 13.59 -3.86 6.62
CA LEU A 231 13.38 -5.02 7.46
C LEU A 231 14.27 -6.16 6.95
N GLU A 232 15.00 -6.77 7.86
CA GLU A 232 15.77 -7.98 7.57
C GLU A 232 14.84 -9.19 7.53
N GLU A 233 14.98 -10.00 6.50
CA GLU A 233 14.24 -11.24 6.30
C GLU A 233 15.21 -12.43 6.42
N HIS A 234 14.67 -13.63 6.56
CA HIS A 234 15.51 -14.83 6.68
C HIS A 234 16.44 -15.04 5.47
N GLY A 235 17.63 -15.57 5.72
CA GLY A 235 18.59 -15.94 4.67
C GLY A 235 19.32 -14.75 4.04
N GLY A 236 19.52 -13.66 4.80
CA GLY A 236 20.27 -12.48 4.35
C GLY A 236 19.54 -11.66 3.27
N ARG A 237 18.21 -11.79 3.22
CA ARG A 237 17.34 -11.02 2.34
C ARG A 237 16.77 -9.82 3.08
N TRP A 238 16.33 -8.83 2.31
CA TRP A 238 15.87 -7.56 2.84
C TRP A 238 14.58 -7.13 2.16
N ARG A 239 13.63 -6.63 2.95
CA ARG A 239 12.49 -5.89 2.44
C ARG A 239 12.74 -4.41 2.62
N TYR A 240 12.47 -3.65 1.56
CA TYR A 240 12.55 -2.20 1.58
C TYR A 240 11.23 -1.57 1.16
N ALA A 241 10.85 -0.49 1.83
CA ALA A 241 9.86 0.46 1.36
C ALA A 241 10.53 1.83 1.19
N LEU A 242 10.27 2.47 0.07
CA LEU A 242 10.76 3.80 -0.27
C LEU A 242 9.56 4.73 -0.21
N GLY A 243 9.71 5.89 0.43
CA GLY A 243 8.63 6.86 0.50
C GLY A 243 9.15 8.28 0.50
N ARG A 244 8.35 9.18 -0.06
CA ARG A 244 8.50 10.62 0.11
C ARG A 244 7.14 11.26 0.33
N LEU A 245 7.13 12.36 1.08
CA LEU A 245 5.91 13.07 1.46
C LEU A 245 5.10 13.54 0.24
N SER A 246 5.79 14.07 -0.78
CA SER A 246 5.15 14.61 -1.97
C SER A 246 6.10 14.64 -3.18
N GLN A 247 5.53 14.93 -4.35
CA GLN A 247 6.28 15.08 -5.59
C GLN A 247 7.33 16.21 -5.57
N PHE A 248 7.22 17.14 -4.62
CA PHE A 248 8.11 18.29 -4.48
C PHE A 248 9.41 17.95 -3.74
N ILE A 249 9.47 16.82 -3.04
CA ILE A 249 10.68 16.34 -2.37
C ILE A 249 11.61 15.72 -3.42
N PRO A 250 12.89 16.15 -3.54
CA PRO A 250 13.81 15.73 -4.61
C PRO A 250 14.38 14.32 -4.38
N PHE A 251 13.50 13.33 -4.28
CA PHE A 251 13.78 11.92 -4.06
C PHE A 251 13.09 11.09 -5.17
N PRO A 252 13.70 11.00 -6.38
CA PRO A 252 13.08 10.44 -7.57
C PRO A 252 13.01 8.90 -7.49
N ILE A 253 11.97 8.38 -6.84
CA ILE A 253 11.76 6.93 -6.63
C ILE A 253 11.86 6.12 -7.94
N PRO A 254 11.27 6.53 -9.09
CA PRO A 254 11.41 5.76 -10.32
C PRO A 254 12.86 5.57 -10.79
N HIS A 255 13.69 6.61 -10.68
CA HIS A 255 15.12 6.53 -11.02
C HIS A 255 15.89 5.66 -10.02
N ILE A 256 15.52 5.73 -8.74
CA ILE A 256 16.11 4.88 -7.70
C ILE A 256 15.77 3.41 -7.94
N CYS A 257 14.49 3.07 -8.17
CA CYS A 257 14.06 1.71 -8.48
C CYS A 257 14.75 1.17 -9.74
N ALA A 258 14.93 1.98 -10.78
CA ALA A 258 15.66 1.58 -11.97
C ALA A 258 17.13 1.23 -11.67
N ALA A 259 17.81 2.04 -10.85
CA ALA A 259 19.19 1.78 -10.45
C ALA A 259 19.32 0.53 -9.57
N LEU A 260 18.36 0.31 -8.66
CA LEU A 260 18.31 -0.88 -7.80
C LEU A 260 18.04 -2.15 -8.61
N ASN A 261 17.10 -2.10 -9.56
CA ASN A 261 16.86 -3.20 -10.50
C ASN A 261 18.12 -3.55 -11.31
N ALA A 262 18.84 -2.54 -11.82
CA ALA A 262 20.10 -2.76 -12.54
C ALA A 262 21.16 -3.42 -11.65
N ALA A 263 21.28 -2.98 -10.39
CA ALA A 263 22.21 -3.56 -9.43
C ALA A 263 21.86 -5.00 -9.01
N GLU A 264 20.59 -5.40 -9.13
CA GLU A 264 20.13 -6.77 -8.89
C GLU A 264 20.00 -7.62 -10.16
N GLY A 265 20.25 -7.07 -11.34
CA GLY A 265 20.08 -7.78 -12.61
C GLY A 265 18.62 -8.10 -12.95
N ILE A 266 17.66 -7.32 -12.42
CA ILE A 266 16.23 -7.53 -12.67
C ILE A 266 15.80 -6.77 -13.92
N GLY A 267 15.40 -7.51 -14.96
CA GLY A 267 14.95 -6.95 -16.23
C GLY A 267 13.59 -6.22 -16.13
N PRO A 268 13.31 -5.27 -17.04
CA PRO A 268 12.12 -4.42 -16.98
C PRO A 268 10.80 -5.17 -17.23
N LYS A 269 10.86 -6.35 -17.86
CA LYS A 269 9.68 -7.20 -18.10
C LYS A 269 9.29 -8.07 -16.90
N ASN A 270 10.10 -8.07 -15.84
CA ASN A 270 9.83 -8.90 -14.67
C ASN A 270 8.79 -8.19 -13.77
N PRO A 271 7.62 -8.80 -13.51
CA PRO A 271 6.59 -8.18 -12.67
C PRO A 271 6.99 -8.12 -11.18
N ASP A 272 7.90 -8.98 -10.74
CA ASP A 272 8.42 -9.01 -9.36
C ASP A 272 9.78 -8.29 -9.33
N ARG A 273 9.74 -6.95 -9.37
CA ARG A 273 10.90 -6.05 -9.45
C ARG A 273 10.79 -4.89 -8.47
N TRP A 274 11.87 -4.12 -8.28
CA TRP A 274 11.77 -2.82 -7.61
C TRP A 274 10.84 -1.94 -8.42
N SER A 275 9.75 -1.49 -7.79
CA SER A 275 8.67 -0.80 -8.48
C SER A 275 7.88 0.06 -7.52
N GLY A 276 6.93 0.81 -8.08
CA GLY A 276 6.10 1.76 -7.37
C GLY A 276 5.68 2.90 -8.27
N SER A 277 5.51 4.06 -7.66
CA SER A 277 5.03 5.31 -8.24
C SER A 277 6.04 6.43 -7.97
N GLU A 278 5.61 7.66 -8.21
CA GLU A 278 6.37 8.85 -7.86
C GLU A 278 6.62 9.01 -6.35
N ASN A 279 5.70 8.63 -5.46
CA ASN A 279 5.81 8.93 -4.02
C ASN A 279 6.10 7.72 -3.13
N CYS A 280 5.84 6.51 -3.61
CA CYS A 280 6.05 5.28 -2.87
C CYS A 280 6.62 4.21 -3.79
N GLY A 281 7.53 3.38 -3.28
CA GLY A 281 8.04 2.20 -3.98
C GLY A 281 8.57 1.17 -3.01
N GLY A 282 9.09 0.06 -3.53
CA GLY A 282 9.61 -1.00 -2.68
C GLY A 282 10.43 -2.04 -3.41
N SER A 283 11.00 -2.94 -2.63
CA SER A 283 11.69 -4.14 -3.13
C SER A 283 10.71 -5.15 -3.75
N PRO A 284 11.18 -6.08 -4.60
CA PRO A 284 10.37 -7.19 -5.11
C PRO A 284 9.62 -7.94 -4.00
N ARG A 285 8.33 -8.25 -4.21
CA ARG A 285 7.45 -8.85 -3.20
C ARG A 285 7.81 -10.31 -2.91
N ARG A 286 8.11 -11.12 -3.93
CA ARG A 286 8.39 -12.56 -3.77
C ARG A 286 9.86 -12.84 -3.47
N ARG A 287 10.77 -12.36 -4.32
CA ARG A 287 12.20 -12.70 -4.18
C ARG A 287 12.96 -11.88 -3.14
N GLN A 288 12.40 -10.74 -2.72
CA GLN A 288 13.02 -9.75 -1.84
C GLN A 288 14.38 -9.25 -2.37
N SER A 289 14.99 -8.28 -1.70
CA SER A 289 16.30 -7.75 -2.10
C SER A 289 17.46 -8.60 -1.55
N ARG A 290 18.51 -8.81 -2.36
CA ARG A 290 19.85 -9.29 -1.93
C ARG A 290 20.77 -8.14 -1.53
N LEU A 291 20.42 -6.90 -1.86
CA LEU A 291 21.22 -5.74 -1.53
C LEU A 291 21.09 -5.45 -0.03
N SER A 292 22.24 -5.36 0.66
CA SER A 292 22.32 -4.93 2.04
C SER A 292 21.95 -3.44 2.19
N PRO A 293 21.58 -2.97 3.39
CA PRO A 293 21.16 -1.59 3.60
C PRO A 293 22.25 -0.59 3.20
N ALA A 294 23.51 -0.92 3.48
CA ALA A 294 24.66 -0.12 3.08
C ALA A 294 24.80 -0.01 1.55
N LYS A 295 24.55 -1.09 0.81
CA LYS A 295 24.62 -1.10 -0.66
C LYS A 295 23.46 -0.35 -1.29
N VAL A 296 22.23 -0.53 -0.78
CA VAL A 296 21.05 0.24 -1.20
C VAL A 296 21.30 1.73 -1.01
N ALA A 297 21.74 2.14 0.19
CA ALA A 297 21.98 3.55 0.49
C ALA A 297 23.05 4.18 -0.42
N ARG A 298 24.12 3.43 -0.75
CA ARG A 298 25.15 3.89 -1.70
C ARG A 298 24.58 4.11 -3.11
N ILE A 299 23.77 3.17 -3.60
CA ILE A 299 23.14 3.27 -4.93
C ILE A 299 22.19 4.48 -4.99
N ILE A 300 21.44 4.71 -3.92
CA ILE A 300 20.55 5.87 -3.81
C ILE A 300 21.35 7.17 -3.87
N ASP A 301 22.37 7.32 -3.04
CA ASP A 301 23.19 8.54 -3.02
C ASP A 301 23.81 8.84 -4.40
N GLN A 302 24.36 7.83 -5.08
CA GLN A 302 24.88 7.97 -6.45
C GLN A 302 23.79 8.38 -7.45
N THR A 303 22.60 7.83 -7.31
CA THR A 303 21.45 8.15 -8.17
C THR A 303 21.01 9.60 -7.97
N LEU A 304 20.93 10.06 -6.72
CA LEU A 304 20.58 11.44 -6.39
C LEU A 304 21.61 12.43 -6.94
N GLU A 305 22.90 12.14 -6.80
CA GLU A 305 23.98 12.97 -7.36
C GLU A 305 23.90 13.06 -8.89
N ARG A 306 23.64 11.94 -9.57
CA ARG A 306 23.45 11.92 -11.03
C ARG A 306 22.26 12.78 -11.47
N VAL A 307 21.11 12.63 -10.80
CA VAL A 307 19.90 13.39 -11.14
C VAL A 307 20.12 14.89 -10.91
N ARG A 308 20.76 15.28 -9.80
CA ARG A 308 21.11 16.69 -9.53
C ARG A 308 21.98 17.29 -10.63
N ARG A 309 23.01 16.56 -11.09
CA ARG A 309 23.87 17.02 -12.20
C ARG A 309 23.09 17.18 -13.51
N GLN A 310 22.20 16.25 -13.83
CA GLN A 310 21.36 16.32 -15.04
C GLN A 310 20.41 17.52 -15.02
N VAL A 311 19.78 17.81 -13.88
CA VAL A 311 18.91 18.97 -13.73
C VAL A 311 19.71 20.28 -13.82
N ALA A 312 20.88 20.34 -13.19
CA ALA A 312 21.76 21.52 -13.28
C ALA A 312 22.24 21.78 -14.71
N ALA A 313 22.57 20.74 -15.48
CA ALA A 313 22.98 20.87 -16.87
C ALA A 313 21.87 21.37 -17.79
N LYS A 314 20.60 21.02 -17.53
CA LYS A 314 19.43 21.49 -18.32
C LYS A 314 19.04 22.94 -18.03
N ARG A 315 19.55 23.54 -16.95
CA ARG A 315 19.28 24.94 -16.54
C ARG A 315 20.36 25.92 -17.00
N ARG A 316 21.44 25.40 -17.59
CA ARG A 316 22.49 26.19 -18.26
C ARG A 316 22.19 26.24 -19.75
#